data_AF-A0A378U3L1-F1
#
_entry.id   AF-A0A378U3L1-F1
#
_cell.length_a   1.000
_cell.length_b   1.000
_cell.length_c   1.000
_cell.angle_alpha   90.00
_cell.angle_beta   90.00
_cell.angle_gamma   90.00
#
_symmetry.space_group_name_H-M   'P 1'
#
loop_
_entity.id
_entity.type
_entity.pdbx_description
1 polymer ?
#
loop_
_entity_poly.entity_id
_entity_poly.type
_entity_poly.pdbx_seq_one_letter_code
_entity_poly.pdbx_strand_id
1 'polypeptide(L)'
;MKFKMVFSSVIILVGAILLGFSLRAQDRTTTLDPRIAEVYRDNKQLLSEARVNALMQLLNERVEIKEEAFVSGEKHQLLSTVPLFNKYNTALTRDVTFDLNTFNVLKYNLAFFENRDALYRVDNTNFVIIIHQQAYRR
;
A
#
# COMPACT_ATOMS: atom_id res chain seq x y z
N MET A 1 9.00 69.53 -43.41
CA MET A 1 10.37 69.05 -43.14
C MET A 1 10.35 67.51 -43.20
N LYS A 2 11.36 66.91 -43.83
CA LYS A 2 11.36 65.53 -44.36
C LYS A 2 11.88 64.48 -43.35
N PHE A 3 11.24 63.31 -43.38
CA PHE A 3 11.68 61.91 -43.16
C PHE A 3 13.13 61.61 -42.68
N LYS A 4 13.29 60.69 -41.70
CA LYS A 4 13.95 59.35 -41.86
C LYS A 4 14.13 58.53 -40.54
N MET A 5 13.54 57.32 -40.56
CA MET A 5 14.01 55.97 -40.15
C MET A 5 15.55 55.82 -39.88
N VAL A 6 16.16 54.93 -39.08
CA VAL A 6 15.95 53.56 -38.49
C VAL A 6 17.04 53.41 -37.36
N PHE A 7 17.05 52.50 -36.37
CA PHE A 7 17.48 51.09 -36.46
C PHE A 7 17.37 50.40 -35.08
N SER A 8 16.81 49.19 -35.07
CA SER A 8 17.02 48.14 -34.07
C SER A 8 18.50 47.96 -33.72
N SER A 9 18.80 47.74 -32.43
CA SER A 9 19.89 46.85 -32.01
C SER A 9 19.72 46.42 -30.56
N VAL A 10 19.61 45.11 -30.41
CA VAL A 10 19.52 44.29 -29.21
C VAL A 10 20.80 44.42 -28.38
N ILE A 11 20.68 44.78 -27.10
CA ILE A 11 21.62 44.35 -26.05
C ILE A 11 20.77 43.99 -24.83
N ILE A 12 20.29 42.74 -24.77
CA ILE A 12 19.75 42.19 -23.53
C ILE A 12 20.96 41.83 -22.67
N LEU A 13 21.23 42.69 -21.70
CA LEU A 13 22.19 42.46 -20.62
C LEU A 13 21.70 41.24 -19.82
N VAL A 14 22.41 40.12 -19.93
CA VAL A 14 22.24 38.95 -19.06
C VAL A 14 22.77 39.34 -17.68
N GLY A 15 21.92 39.99 -16.89
CA GLY A 15 22.13 40.25 -15.48
C GLY A 15 21.53 39.12 -14.67
N ALA A 16 22.40 38.33 -14.04
CA ALA A 16 22.08 37.19 -13.20
C ALA A 16 20.99 37.52 -12.16
N ILE A 17 19.77 37.01 -12.38
CA ILE A 17 18.79 36.86 -11.32
C ILE A 17 19.09 35.52 -10.65
N LEU A 18 19.89 35.58 -9.59
CA LEU A 18 19.97 34.55 -8.56
C LEU A 18 18.62 34.48 -7.83
N LEU A 19 17.61 33.92 -8.50
CA LEU A 19 16.43 33.40 -7.83
C LEU A 19 16.88 32.13 -7.11
N GLY A 20 17.15 32.27 -5.82
CA GLY A 20 17.32 31.15 -4.91
C GLY A 20 16.05 30.30 -4.93
N PHE A 21 16.02 29.32 -5.83
CA PHE A 21 15.11 28.20 -5.74
C PHE A 21 15.49 27.42 -4.49
N SER A 22 14.93 27.81 -3.35
CA SER A 22 14.86 26.92 -2.20
C SER A 22 13.93 25.79 -2.61
N LEU A 23 14.50 24.71 -3.15
CA LEU A 23 13.84 23.42 -3.22
C LEU A 23 13.54 23.03 -1.77
N ARG A 24 12.34 23.36 -1.29
CA ARG A 24 11.82 22.68 -0.10
C ARG A 24 11.56 21.26 -0.56
N ALA A 25 12.50 20.37 -0.27
CA ALA A 25 12.21 18.95 -0.22
C ALA A 25 11.00 18.82 0.70
N GLN A 26 9.83 18.58 0.12
CA GLN A 26 8.64 18.27 0.89
C GLN A 26 8.92 16.89 1.46
N ASP A 27 9.33 16.83 2.73
CA ASP A 27 9.43 15.58 3.48
C ASP A 27 8.09 14.88 3.32
N ARG A 28 8.02 13.89 2.44
CA ARG A 28 6.92 12.95 2.40
C ARG A 28 7.08 12.12 3.66
N THR A 29 6.52 12.61 4.76
CA THR A 29 6.18 11.75 5.89
C THR A 29 5.09 10.81 5.35
N THR A 30 5.51 9.71 4.73
CA THR A 30 4.58 8.67 4.27
C THR A 30 3.87 8.19 5.52
N THR A 31 2.63 8.62 5.71
CA THR A 31 1.85 8.22 6.88
C THR A 31 1.74 6.70 6.85
N LEU A 32 2.23 6.04 7.91
CA LEU A 32 2.21 4.59 8.01
C LEU A 32 0.77 4.08 7.76
N ASP A 33 0.62 3.11 6.86
CA ASP A 33 -0.69 2.54 6.55
C ASP A 33 -1.38 2.05 7.84
N PRO A 34 -2.65 2.43 8.06
CA PRO A 34 -3.34 2.13 9.31
C PRO A 34 -3.42 0.62 9.58
N ARG A 35 -3.44 -0.21 8.55
CA ARG A 35 -3.45 -1.68 8.67
C ARG A 35 -2.15 -2.20 9.26
N ILE A 36 -1.02 -1.63 8.85
CA ILE A 36 0.30 -1.95 9.42
C ILE A 36 0.38 -1.41 10.86
N ALA A 37 -0.09 -0.18 11.07
CA ALA A 37 -0.08 0.45 12.38
C ALA A 37 -0.91 -0.33 13.43
N GLU A 38 -2.06 -0.89 13.04
CA GLU A 38 -2.91 -1.72 13.91
C GLU A 38 -2.20 -3.00 14.35
N VAL A 39 -1.55 -3.72 13.42
CA VAL A 39 -0.88 -4.99 13.73
C VAL A 39 0.37 -4.79 14.58
N TYR A 40 1.16 -3.76 14.29
CA TYR A 40 2.40 -3.51 15.03
C TYR A 40 2.18 -2.74 16.33
N ARG A 41 1.16 -1.86 16.41
CA ARG A 41 0.78 -1.07 17.59
C ARG A 41 1.98 -0.43 18.32
N ASP A 42 2.41 -1.03 19.44
CA ASP A 42 3.48 -0.55 20.33
C ASP A 42 4.87 -1.04 19.89
N ASN A 43 4.93 -1.90 18.86
CA ASN A 43 6.13 -2.50 18.27
C ASN A 43 6.56 -1.84 16.95
N LYS A 44 6.16 -0.59 16.70
CA LYS A 44 6.48 0.15 15.46
C LYS A 44 7.98 0.35 15.24
N GLN A 45 8.80 0.33 16.29
CA GLN A 45 10.26 0.34 16.21
C GLN A 45 10.85 -0.86 15.45
N LEU A 46 10.07 -1.94 15.27
CA LEU A 46 10.47 -3.10 14.45
C LEU A 46 10.20 -2.89 12.95
N LEU A 47 9.55 -1.79 12.56
CA LEU A 47 9.26 -1.42 11.18
C LEU A 47 10.41 -0.61 10.59
N SER A 48 11.36 -1.30 9.95
CA SER A 48 12.30 -0.64 9.06
C SER A 48 11.58 -0.16 7.78
N GLU A 49 12.14 0.82 7.08
CA GLU A 49 11.62 1.31 5.80
C GLU A 49 11.41 0.17 4.79
N ALA A 50 12.40 -0.73 4.67
CA ALA A 50 12.31 -1.90 3.81
C ALA A 50 11.13 -2.82 4.19
N ARG A 51 10.86 -2.99 5.49
CA ARG A 51 9.73 -3.80 5.97
C ARG A 51 8.39 -3.14 5.67
N VAL A 52 8.28 -1.82 5.86
CA VAL A 52 7.06 -1.07 5.51
C VAL A 52 6.81 -1.20 4.00
N ASN A 53 7.83 -0.99 3.18
CA ASN A 53 7.71 -1.11 1.72
C ASN A 53 7.27 -2.51 1.29
N ALA A 54 7.84 -3.57 1.88
CA ALA A 54 7.43 -4.95 1.60
C ALA A 54 5.97 -5.24 1.99
N LEU A 55 5.52 -4.74 3.14
CA LEU A 55 4.12 -4.87 3.58
C LEU A 55 3.17 -4.08 2.69
N MET A 56 3.54 -2.86 2.29
CA MET A 56 2.76 -2.04 1.36
C MET A 56 2.65 -2.72 -0.01
N GLN A 57 3.74 -3.27 -0.52
CA GLN A 57 3.72 -4.01 -1.78
C GLN A 57 2.83 -5.25 -1.69
N LEU A 58 2.91 -6.01 -0.59
CA LEU A 58 2.02 -7.12 -0.32
C LEU A 58 0.54 -6.67 -0.37
N LEU A 59 0.20 -5.62 0.37
CA LEU A 59 -1.17 -5.10 0.47
C LEU A 59 -1.72 -4.57 -0.86
N ASN A 60 -0.88 -3.94 -1.69
CA ASN A 60 -1.32 -3.26 -2.91
C ASN A 60 -1.25 -4.13 -4.16
N GLU A 61 -0.31 -5.07 -4.23
CA GLU A 61 -0.03 -5.83 -5.45
C GLU A 61 -0.40 -7.31 -5.37
N ARG A 62 -0.53 -7.87 -4.15
CA ARG A 62 -0.67 -9.33 -3.97
C ARG A 62 -1.94 -9.74 -3.24
N VAL A 63 -2.55 -8.85 -2.48
CA VAL A 63 -3.83 -9.12 -1.82
C VAL A 63 -4.96 -8.68 -2.75
N GLU A 64 -5.73 -9.64 -3.23
CA GLU A 64 -7.00 -9.40 -3.92
C GLU A 64 -8.13 -9.84 -2.98
N ILE A 65 -9.18 -9.03 -2.87
CA ILE A 65 -10.43 -9.42 -2.21
C ILE A 65 -11.53 -9.21 -3.22
N LYS A 66 -12.22 -10.29 -3.58
CA LYS A 66 -13.25 -10.25 -4.62
C LYS A 66 -14.48 -11.05 -4.21
N GLU A 67 -15.61 -10.67 -4.78
CA GLU A 67 -16.83 -11.46 -4.68
C GLU A 67 -16.76 -12.63 -5.66
N GLU A 68 -16.98 -13.83 -5.16
CA GLU A 68 -17.01 -15.08 -5.92
C GLU A 68 -18.06 -15.99 -5.30
N ALA A 69 -19.07 -16.39 -6.09
CA ALA A 69 -20.12 -17.28 -5.60
C ALA A 69 -19.53 -18.60 -5.07
N PHE A 70 -20.11 -19.11 -3.97
CA PHE A 70 -19.71 -20.41 -3.44
C PHE A 70 -19.95 -21.52 -4.47
N VAL A 71 -18.92 -22.32 -4.73
CA VAL A 71 -19.01 -23.51 -5.59
C VAL A 71 -18.90 -24.75 -4.72
N SER A 72 -19.85 -25.68 -4.87
CA SER A 72 -19.81 -26.95 -4.16
C SER A 72 -18.51 -27.69 -4.43
N GLY A 73 -17.80 -28.08 -3.37
CA GLY A 73 -16.49 -28.73 -3.46
C GLY A 73 -15.29 -27.76 -3.54
N GLU A 74 -15.49 -26.44 -3.36
CA GLU A 74 -14.36 -25.53 -3.20
C GLU A 74 -13.46 -25.94 -2.03
N LYS A 75 -12.15 -25.69 -2.17
CA LYS A 75 -11.12 -26.05 -1.17
C LYS A 75 -10.49 -24.83 -0.50
N HIS A 76 -11.16 -23.68 -0.58
CA HIS A 76 -10.71 -22.46 0.07
C HIS A 76 -10.73 -22.64 1.59
N GLN A 77 -9.68 -22.17 2.27
CA GLN A 77 -9.65 -22.23 3.72
C GLN A 77 -10.62 -21.19 4.30
N LEU A 78 -11.42 -21.55 5.30
CA LEU A 78 -12.27 -20.56 5.98
C LEU A 78 -11.41 -19.59 6.80
N LEU A 79 -11.65 -18.29 6.66
CA LEU A 79 -10.89 -17.25 7.37
C LEU A 79 -11.01 -17.41 8.90
N SER A 80 -12.17 -17.84 9.40
CA SER A 80 -12.39 -18.14 10.83
C SER A 80 -11.44 -19.20 11.38
N THR A 81 -10.96 -20.13 10.55
CA THR A 81 -10.02 -21.18 10.96
C THR A 81 -8.57 -20.71 10.99
N VAL A 82 -8.26 -19.58 10.34
CA VAL A 82 -6.90 -19.01 10.31
C VAL A 82 -6.64 -18.26 11.62
N PRO A 83 -5.63 -18.60 12.43
CA PRO A 83 -5.31 -17.88 13.65
C PRO A 83 -4.98 -16.39 13.42
N LEU A 84 -5.19 -15.56 14.43
CA LEU A 84 -4.73 -14.16 14.39
C LEU A 84 -3.20 -14.09 14.46
N PHE A 85 -2.61 -13.14 13.74
CA PHE A 85 -1.19 -12.82 13.81
C PHE A 85 -0.90 -11.82 14.96
N ASN A 86 -1.12 -12.27 16.19
CA ASN A 86 -1.07 -11.45 17.40
C ASN A 86 0.34 -11.29 18.02
N LYS A 87 1.40 -11.60 17.26
CA LYS A 87 2.79 -11.56 17.73
C LYS A 87 3.24 -10.17 18.21
N TYR A 88 2.78 -9.11 17.55
CA TYR A 88 3.15 -7.73 17.86
C TYR A 88 2.06 -6.94 18.59
N ASN A 89 0.83 -7.42 18.54
CA ASN A 89 -0.31 -6.82 19.23
C ASN A 89 -1.19 -7.95 19.77
N THR A 90 -1.05 -8.27 21.05
CA THR A 90 -1.81 -9.32 21.74
C THR A 90 -3.29 -8.97 21.91
N ALA A 91 -3.65 -7.69 21.78
CA ALA A 91 -5.02 -7.20 21.83
C ALA A 91 -5.73 -7.23 20.46
N LEU A 92 -5.09 -7.79 19.41
CA LEU A 92 -5.75 -8.00 18.13
C LEU A 92 -6.98 -8.91 18.30
N THR A 93 -8.11 -8.47 17.78
CA THR A 93 -9.36 -9.23 17.73
C THR A 93 -9.81 -9.39 16.29
N ARG A 94 -10.61 -10.43 15.99
CA ARG A 94 -11.31 -10.53 14.70
C ARG A 94 -12.33 -9.41 14.58
N ASP A 95 -12.66 -9.06 13.34
CA ASP A 95 -13.77 -8.16 13.07
C ASP A 95 -15.08 -8.90 13.37
N VAL A 96 -16.02 -8.22 14.04
CA VAL A 96 -17.33 -8.82 14.40
C VAL A 96 -18.14 -9.10 13.14
N THR A 97 -18.04 -8.20 12.16
CA THR A 97 -18.68 -8.29 10.86
C THR A 97 -17.64 -7.94 9.80
N PHE A 98 -17.62 -8.68 8.70
CA PHE A 98 -16.76 -8.36 7.57
C PHE A 98 -17.27 -7.11 6.85
N ASP A 99 -16.37 -6.13 6.66
CA ASP A 99 -16.59 -4.94 5.84
C ASP A 99 -15.34 -4.70 4.99
N LEU A 100 -15.52 -4.73 3.67
CA LEU A 100 -14.43 -4.59 2.70
C LEU A 100 -13.62 -3.31 2.88
N ASN A 101 -14.24 -2.22 3.35
CA ASN A 101 -13.59 -0.91 3.46
C ASN A 101 -12.71 -0.78 4.71
N THR A 102 -12.96 -1.61 5.73
CA THR A 102 -12.27 -1.55 7.02
C THR A 102 -11.46 -2.81 7.32
N PHE A 103 -11.66 -3.88 6.53
CA PHE A 103 -10.99 -5.14 6.71
C PHE A 103 -9.47 -5.02 6.63
N ASN A 104 -8.79 -5.57 7.64
CA ASN A 104 -7.34 -5.65 7.68
C ASN A 104 -6.85 -7.10 7.57
N VAL A 105 -6.40 -7.45 6.37
CA VAL A 105 -5.85 -8.76 6.02
C VAL A 105 -4.63 -9.16 6.86
N LEU A 106 -3.84 -8.19 7.35
CA LEU A 106 -2.61 -8.47 8.12
C LEU A 106 -2.89 -8.96 9.55
N LYS A 107 -4.14 -8.88 10.02
CA LYS A 107 -4.55 -9.40 11.32
C LYS A 107 -4.47 -10.92 11.40
N TYR A 108 -4.48 -11.60 10.26
CA TYR A 108 -4.57 -13.05 10.15
C TYR A 108 -3.22 -13.65 9.75
N ASN A 109 -2.90 -14.83 10.31
CA ASN A 109 -1.68 -15.56 10.00
C ASN A 109 -1.81 -16.31 8.66
N LEU A 110 -2.02 -15.55 7.58
CA LEU A 110 -2.18 -16.07 6.23
C LEU A 110 -0.82 -16.44 5.63
N ALA A 111 -0.86 -17.34 4.66
CA ALA A 111 0.30 -17.84 3.94
C ALA A 111 0.80 -16.82 2.89
N PHE A 112 1.30 -15.66 3.35
CA PHE A 112 1.73 -14.55 2.48
C PHE A 112 2.97 -14.81 1.61
N PHE A 113 3.71 -15.88 1.87
CA PHE A 113 5.03 -16.13 1.23
C PHE A 113 5.11 -17.50 0.56
N GLU A 114 3.97 -18.08 0.21
CA GLU A 114 3.90 -19.36 -0.51
C GLU A 114 4.23 -19.19 -2.00
N ASN A 115 4.61 -20.31 -2.62
CA ASN A 115 4.91 -20.43 -4.05
C ASN A 115 3.66 -20.66 -4.93
N ARG A 116 2.46 -20.54 -4.34
CA ARG A 116 1.18 -20.65 -5.01
C ARG A 116 0.21 -19.67 -4.39
N ASP A 117 -0.84 -19.35 -5.12
CA ASP A 117 -1.91 -18.51 -4.59
C ASP A 117 -2.59 -19.21 -3.41
N ALA A 118 -2.81 -18.46 -2.33
CA ALA A 118 -3.54 -18.92 -1.17
C ALA A 118 -4.91 -18.26 -1.14
N LEU A 119 -5.96 -19.07 -1.01
CA LEU A 119 -7.34 -18.60 -1.11
C LEU A 119 -8.07 -18.86 0.21
N TYR A 120 -8.70 -17.81 0.72
CA TYR A 120 -9.43 -17.83 1.98
C TYR A 120 -10.85 -17.31 1.78
N ARG A 121 -11.84 -18.13 2.13
CA ARG A 121 -13.25 -17.76 2.10
C ARG A 121 -13.58 -16.99 3.37
N VAL A 122 -14.16 -15.81 3.23
CA VAL A 122 -14.71 -15.07 4.37
C VAL A 122 -16.04 -15.73 4.76
N ASP A 123 -16.09 -16.27 5.97
CA ASP A 123 -17.23 -17.03 6.50
C ASP A 123 -18.57 -16.30 6.30
N ASN A 124 -19.59 -17.05 5.87
CA ASN A 124 -20.96 -16.56 5.65
C ASN A 124 -21.07 -15.38 4.65
N THR A 125 -20.09 -15.21 3.75
CA THR A 125 -20.14 -14.22 2.66
C THR A 125 -19.70 -14.83 1.33
N ASN A 126 -19.91 -14.10 0.24
CA ASN A 126 -19.37 -14.45 -1.07
C ASN A 126 -17.93 -13.94 -1.30
N PHE A 127 -17.25 -13.37 -0.29
CA PHE A 127 -15.91 -12.84 -0.50
C PHE A 127 -14.82 -13.91 -0.36
N VAL A 128 -13.86 -13.86 -1.28
CA VAL A 128 -12.60 -14.61 -1.21
C VAL A 128 -11.45 -13.62 -1.11
N ILE A 129 -10.53 -13.88 -0.17
CA ILE A 129 -9.23 -13.24 -0.10
C ILE A 129 -8.25 -14.13 -0.85
N ILE A 130 -7.63 -13.59 -1.88
CA ILE A 130 -6.59 -14.25 -2.66
C ILE A 130 -5.28 -13.57 -2.34
N ILE A 131 -4.30 -14.38 -1.93
CA ILE A 131 -2.93 -13.94 -1.75
C ILE A 131 -2.12 -14.51 -2.90
N HIS A 132 -1.86 -13.68 -3.91
CA HIS A 132 -1.10 -14.11 -5.07
C HIS A 132 0.34 -14.45 -4.67
N GLN A 133 0.89 -15.50 -5.26
CA GLN A 133 2.32 -15.80 -5.14
C GLN A 133 3.18 -14.59 -5.53
N GLN A 134 4.38 -14.50 -4.98
CA GLN A 134 5.30 -13.45 -5.40
C GLN A 134 5.79 -13.78 -6.81
N ALA A 135 5.36 -13.00 -7.81
CA ALA A 135 5.93 -13.11 -9.14
C ALA A 135 7.42 -12.74 -9.07
N TYR A 136 8.29 -13.69 -9.45
CA TYR A 136 9.70 -13.38 -9.63
C TYR A 136 9.81 -12.42 -10.81
N ARG A 137 10.01 -11.12 -10.53
CA ARG A 137 10.41 -10.16 -11.57
C ARG A 137 11.83 -10.55 -11.98
N ARG A 138 11.97 -11.20 -13.14
CA ARG A 138 13.26 -11.44 -13.80
C ARG A 138 13.89 -10.13 -14.23
#